data_AF-A0A0V0GET0-F1
#
_entry.id   AF-A0A0V0GET0-F1
#
_cell.length_a   1.000
_cell.length_b   1.000
_cell.length_c   1.000
_cell.angle_alpha   90.00
_cell.angle_beta   90.00
_cell.angle_gamma   90.00
#
_symmetry.space_group_name_H-M   'P 1'
#
loop_
_entity.id
_entity.type
_entity.pdbx_description
1 polymer ?
#
loop_
_entity_poly.entity_id
_entity_poly.type
_entity_poly.pdbx_seq_one_letter_code
_entity_poly.pdbx_strand_id
1 'polypeptide(L)'
;PDHDTETLRRKGAAEVRNVNMPRLVGGGIMHTKLWIADRQSAYIGSANTDWRSLSQVKELGIFISNCTCLLQDIAKIFDVYWEVADPDGKIPDKWPESVKTEFNHHTPLNLFLNETKAGVYVSSSPPELCPDGRTSDIDSILDVIHNADKFIYISVMDYVPILEYTAKPEFWPVIDNALKSAAIDRKVELRLLISFWNHTSPAEKYFLKSIADLSGLFKGVSVTVRFFVVPSTAAQRKISHARVNHNKYMVTDNTAYIGTSNWVGDYFTRTGGVGIITAGNTTLRVQLENIFLRDWNSEFSYPIFLT
;
A
#
# COMPACT_ATOMS: atom_id res chain seq x y z
N PRO A 1 -13.07 13.00 18.73
CA PRO A 1 -11.61 12.80 18.89
C PRO A 1 -11.37 11.53 19.69
N ASP A 2 -10.54 10.65 19.16
CA ASP A 2 -10.06 9.49 19.90
C ASP A 2 -9.03 9.98 20.94
N HIS A 3 -9.27 9.67 22.22
CA HIS A 3 -8.41 10.08 23.34
C HIS A 3 -7.54 8.93 23.85
N ASP A 4 -7.50 7.80 23.13
CA ASP A 4 -6.85 6.58 23.58
C ASP A 4 -5.33 6.78 23.76
N THR A 5 -4.66 7.38 22.78
CA THR A 5 -3.21 7.64 22.86
C THR A 5 -2.86 8.64 23.97
N GLU A 6 -3.69 9.67 24.16
CA GLU A 6 -3.53 10.61 25.27
C GLU A 6 -3.71 9.93 26.63
N THR A 7 -4.68 9.02 26.71
CA THR A 7 -4.94 8.23 27.92
C THR A 7 -3.76 7.32 28.25
N LEU A 8 -3.20 6.62 27.25
CA LEU A 8 -2.02 5.77 27.42
C LEU A 8 -0.81 6.59 27.91
N ARG A 9 -0.58 7.76 27.30
CA ARG A 9 0.48 8.68 27.70
C ARG A 9 0.31 9.16 29.15
N ARG A 10 -0.88 9.64 29.51
CA ARG A 10 -1.18 10.13 30.88
C ARG A 10 -1.04 9.06 31.95
N LYS A 11 -1.33 7.80 31.61
CA LYS A 11 -1.18 6.66 32.52
C LYS A 11 0.26 6.14 32.61
N GLY A 12 1.21 6.70 31.85
CA GLY A 12 2.58 6.18 31.76
C GLY A 12 2.66 4.80 31.11
N ALA A 13 1.63 4.39 30.38
CA ALA A 13 1.55 3.07 29.75
C ALA A 13 2.25 3.01 28.39
N ALA A 14 2.46 4.16 27.74
CA ALA A 14 3.18 4.26 26.47
C ALA A 14 3.85 5.63 26.32
N GLU A 15 5.01 5.66 25.67
CA GLU A 15 5.53 6.89 25.06
C GLU A 15 4.82 7.12 23.73
N VAL A 16 4.26 8.31 23.55
CA VAL A 16 3.52 8.67 22.33
C VAL A 16 4.16 9.91 21.73
N ARG A 17 4.55 9.80 20.45
CA ARG A 17 5.05 10.91 19.64
C ARG A 17 4.19 11.09 18.39
N ASN A 18 4.03 12.33 17.94
CA ASN A 18 3.19 12.66 16.80
C ASN A 18 4.04 13.15 15.64
N VAL A 19 4.01 12.45 14.51
CA VAL A 19 4.66 12.90 13.27
C VAL A 19 3.74 13.88 12.56
N ASN A 20 4.14 15.16 12.52
CA ASN A 20 3.35 16.22 11.90
C ASN A 20 3.65 16.34 10.40
N MET A 21 3.00 15.51 9.59
CA MET A 21 3.19 15.51 8.12
C MET A 21 2.95 16.88 7.46
N PRO A 22 1.88 17.65 7.78
CA PRO A 22 1.70 18.99 7.22
C PRO A 22 2.87 19.93 7.45
N ARG A 23 3.51 19.85 8.63
CA ARG A 23 4.70 20.65 8.95
C ARG A 23 5.95 20.15 8.23
N LEU A 24 6.11 18.83 8.09
CA LEU A 24 7.31 18.22 7.53
C LEU A 24 7.35 18.27 6.00
N VAL A 25 6.21 18.06 5.33
CA VAL A 25 6.13 17.88 3.86
C VAL A 25 4.99 18.70 3.22
N GLY A 26 4.42 19.65 3.95
CA GLY A 26 3.43 20.58 3.40
C GLY A 26 2.01 20.02 3.22
N GLY A 27 1.73 18.79 3.69
CA GLY A 27 0.38 18.21 3.70
C GLY A 27 0.33 16.79 4.24
N GLY A 28 -0.79 16.10 3.98
CA GLY A 28 -0.96 14.67 4.24
C GLY A 28 -1.04 14.28 5.73
N ILE A 29 -0.94 12.97 5.98
CA ILE A 29 -1.06 12.36 7.32
C ILE A 29 -0.08 11.20 7.48
N MET A 30 0.18 10.75 8.70
CA MET A 30 0.87 9.48 8.92
C MET A 30 -0.12 8.33 8.69
N HIS A 31 0.06 7.58 7.61
CA HIS A 31 -0.83 6.49 7.21
C HIS A 31 -0.16 5.10 7.29
N THR A 32 1.06 5.01 7.78
CA THR A 32 1.74 3.72 8.00
C THR A 32 1.00 2.89 9.07
N LYS A 33 0.82 1.61 8.81
CA LYS A 33 0.40 0.60 9.80
C LYS A 33 1.49 -0.45 9.92
N LEU A 34 2.44 -0.14 10.79
CA LEU A 34 3.63 -0.94 11.07
C LEU A 34 3.67 -1.22 12.57
N TRP A 35 3.68 -2.49 12.95
CA TRP A 35 3.90 -2.91 14.33
C TRP A 35 5.23 -3.65 14.41
N ILE A 36 6.03 -3.35 15.42
CA ILE A 36 7.30 -4.03 15.69
C ILE A 36 7.31 -4.43 17.15
N ALA A 37 7.61 -5.70 17.42
CA ALA A 37 7.82 -6.21 18.77
C ALA A 37 9.26 -6.67 18.93
N ASP A 38 9.97 -6.06 19.88
CA ASP A 38 11.37 -6.34 20.27
C ASP A 38 12.39 -6.34 19.13
N ARG A 39 12.03 -5.74 17.98
CA ARG A 39 12.77 -5.87 16.69
C ARG A 39 12.99 -7.34 16.27
N GLN A 40 12.13 -8.24 16.74
CA GLN A 40 12.16 -9.68 16.47
C GLN A 40 10.93 -10.17 15.70
N SER A 41 9.87 -9.35 15.67
CA SER A 41 8.76 -9.56 14.75
C SER A 41 8.15 -8.23 14.30
N ALA A 42 7.51 -8.25 13.14
CA ALA A 42 6.84 -7.09 12.58
C ALA A 42 5.56 -7.46 11.84
N TYR A 43 4.61 -6.52 11.80
CA TYR A 43 3.44 -6.55 10.92
C TYR A 43 3.45 -5.34 10.00
N ILE A 44 3.24 -5.57 8.71
CA ILE A 44 2.99 -4.52 7.70
C ILE A 44 1.70 -4.89 6.95
N GLY A 45 0.77 -3.96 6.84
CA GLY A 45 -0.45 -4.19 6.08
C GLY A 45 -1.46 -3.06 6.18
N SER A 46 -2.70 -3.34 5.84
CA SER A 46 -3.74 -2.31 5.75
C SER A 46 -4.48 -2.03 7.05
N ALA A 47 -4.36 -2.90 8.06
CA ALA A 47 -5.16 -2.83 9.29
C ALA A 47 -4.79 -1.61 10.13
N ASN A 48 -5.76 -0.72 10.32
CA ASN A 48 -5.66 0.34 11.32
C ASN A 48 -5.65 -0.27 12.74
N THR A 49 -5.11 0.47 13.71
CA THR A 49 -5.20 0.10 15.14
C THR A 49 -6.59 0.47 15.67
N ASP A 50 -7.60 -0.24 15.16
CA ASP A 50 -9.02 -0.02 15.40
C ASP A 50 -9.74 -1.38 15.42
N TRP A 51 -10.67 -1.56 16.36
CA TRP A 51 -11.46 -2.79 16.50
C TRP A 51 -12.25 -3.14 15.22
N ARG A 52 -12.58 -2.13 14.40
CA ARG A 52 -13.21 -2.34 13.09
C ARG A 52 -12.28 -3.08 12.13
N SER A 53 -10.97 -2.77 12.12
CA SER A 53 -9.99 -3.50 11.30
C SER A 53 -9.86 -4.96 11.71
N LEU A 54 -10.14 -5.30 12.97
CA LEU A 54 -10.10 -6.68 13.45
C LEU A 54 -11.31 -7.53 13.00
N SER A 55 -12.50 -6.93 12.89
CA SER A 55 -13.74 -7.72 12.77
C SER A 55 -14.73 -7.25 11.71
N GLN A 56 -14.62 -6.00 11.25
CA GLN A 56 -15.61 -5.36 10.38
C GLN A 56 -15.06 -4.95 9.02
N VAL A 57 -13.74 -4.87 8.87
CA VAL A 57 -13.06 -4.46 7.63
C VAL A 57 -12.27 -5.64 7.09
N LYS A 58 -12.27 -5.80 5.77
CA LYS A 58 -11.43 -6.80 5.11
C LYS A 58 -10.05 -6.20 4.90
N GLU A 59 -9.10 -6.64 5.72
CA GLU A 59 -7.71 -6.19 5.71
C GLU A 59 -6.78 -7.29 5.15
N LEU A 60 -5.57 -6.89 4.78
CA LEU A 60 -4.49 -7.81 4.41
C LEU A 60 -3.16 -7.28 4.94
N GLY A 61 -2.29 -8.18 5.37
CA GLY A 61 -0.93 -7.81 5.76
C GLY A 61 -0.04 -9.03 5.86
N ILE A 62 1.23 -8.78 6.13
CA ILE A 62 2.25 -9.79 6.38
C ILE A 62 2.70 -9.70 7.84
N PHE A 63 2.84 -10.85 8.47
CA PHE A 63 3.55 -10.99 9.73
C PHE A 63 4.91 -11.62 9.46
N ILE A 64 5.95 -11.03 10.01
CA ILE A 64 7.35 -11.39 9.78
C ILE A 64 7.96 -11.70 11.14
N SER A 65 8.58 -12.87 11.26
CA SER A 65 9.36 -13.28 12.43
C SER A 65 10.58 -14.08 11.97
N ASN A 66 11.53 -14.31 12.86
CA ASN A 66 12.73 -15.13 12.59
C ASN A 66 13.56 -14.66 11.38
N CYS A 67 13.56 -13.35 11.10
CA CYS A 67 14.26 -12.77 9.96
C CYS A 67 15.01 -11.49 10.35
N THR A 68 16.07 -11.64 11.15
CA THR A 68 16.73 -10.51 11.82
C THR A 68 17.16 -9.40 10.87
N CYS A 69 17.78 -9.70 9.73
CA CYS A 69 18.22 -8.67 8.79
C CYS A 69 17.05 -7.82 8.25
N LEU A 70 15.95 -8.47 7.86
CA LEU A 70 14.76 -7.78 7.37
C LEU A 70 14.06 -7.00 8.48
N LEU A 71 13.96 -7.58 9.69
CA LEU A 71 13.33 -6.94 10.84
C LEU A 71 14.09 -5.70 11.31
N GLN A 72 15.43 -5.75 11.30
CA GLN A 72 16.25 -4.57 11.58
C GLN A 72 16.07 -3.50 10.50
N ASP A 73 15.94 -3.89 9.23
CA ASP A 73 15.70 -2.95 8.14
C ASP A 73 14.31 -2.30 8.21
N ILE A 74 13.28 -3.06 8.56
CA ILE A 74 11.93 -2.57 8.84
C ILE A 74 11.95 -1.59 10.01
N ALA A 75 12.70 -1.91 11.07
CA ALA A 75 12.76 -1.05 12.25
C ALA A 75 13.37 0.33 11.98
N LYS A 76 14.21 0.46 10.94
CA LYS A 76 14.70 1.77 10.49
C LYS A 76 13.59 2.71 10.04
N ILE A 77 12.48 2.20 9.50
CA ILE A 77 11.32 3.03 9.13
C ILE A 77 10.71 3.66 10.40
N PHE A 78 10.58 2.88 11.47
CA PHE A 78 10.12 3.41 12.74
C PHE A 78 11.11 4.43 13.31
N ASP A 79 12.42 4.17 13.23
CA ASP A 79 13.45 5.08 13.73
C ASP A 79 13.45 6.42 12.98
N VAL A 80 13.21 6.42 11.66
CA VAL A 80 12.99 7.64 10.86
C VAL A 80 11.82 8.45 11.40
N TYR A 81 10.68 7.81 11.63
CA TYR A 81 9.51 8.50 12.18
C TYR A 81 9.79 9.03 13.58
N TRP A 82 10.49 8.25 14.40
CA TRP A 82 10.82 8.62 15.77
C TRP A 82 11.72 9.86 15.87
N GLU A 83 12.68 9.98 14.95
CA GLU A 83 13.59 11.12 14.83
C GLU A 83 12.83 12.43 14.55
N VAL A 84 11.83 12.39 13.65
CA VAL A 84 11.09 13.60 13.23
C VAL A 84 9.80 13.85 14.01
N ALA A 85 9.43 12.95 14.95
CA ALA A 85 8.23 13.07 15.75
C ALA A 85 8.33 14.07 16.92
N ASP A 86 9.51 14.69 17.12
CA ASP A 86 9.69 15.78 18.07
C ASP A 86 8.86 17.02 17.64
N PRO A 87 8.25 17.78 18.58
CA PRO A 87 7.60 19.05 18.29
C PRO A 87 8.39 19.97 17.35
N ASP A 88 9.72 20.03 17.53
CA ASP A 88 10.63 20.85 16.71
C ASP A 88 11.41 20.02 15.67
N GLY A 89 11.19 18.71 15.62
CA GLY A 89 11.90 17.77 14.74
C GLY A 89 11.72 18.13 13.27
N LYS A 90 12.77 18.05 12.46
CA LYS A 90 12.70 18.37 11.02
C LYS A 90 13.27 17.22 10.23
N ILE A 91 12.87 17.13 8.97
CA ILE A 91 13.58 16.26 8.03
C ILE A 91 15.00 16.84 7.89
N PRO A 92 16.05 16.07 8.21
CA PRO A 92 17.42 16.57 8.11
C PRO A 92 17.84 16.65 6.64
N ASP A 93 18.79 17.52 6.32
CA ASP A 93 19.38 17.59 4.96
C ASP A 93 20.04 16.26 4.57
N LYS A 94 20.56 15.52 5.56
CA LYS A 94 21.05 14.16 5.41
C LYS A 94 20.59 13.30 6.59
N TRP A 95 19.98 12.16 6.29
CA TRP A 95 19.57 11.20 7.31
C TRP A 95 20.77 10.57 8.03
N PRO A 96 20.67 10.25 9.33
CA PRO A 96 21.73 9.55 10.06
C PRO A 96 22.08 8.19 9.45
N GLU A 97 23.35 7.79 9.51
CA GLU A 97 23.82 6.48 9.01
C GLU A 97 23.11 5.29 9.70
N SER A 98 22.55 5.48 10.90
CA SER A 98 21.79 4.45 11.62
C SER A 98 20.52 4.01 10.89
N VAL A 99 19.90 4.88 10.10
CA VAL A 99 18.67 4.60 9.34
C VAL A 99 18.91 4.33 7.86
N LYS A 100 20.17 4.45 7.39
CA LYS A 100 20.58 4.07 6.04
C LYS A 100 20.31 2.59 5.78
N THR A 101 19.95 2.23 4.55
CA THR A 101 19.84 0.83 4.12
C THR A 101 20.62 0.54 2.84
N GLU A 102 21.06 -0.71 2.70
CA GLU A 102 21.65 -1.23 1.46
C GLU A 102 20.61 -2.03 0.65
N PHE A 103 19.39 -2.20 1.18
CA PHE A 103 18.33 -3.01 0.57
C PHE A 103 17.33 -2.14 -0.16
N ASN A 104 17.19 -2.36 -1.47
CA ASN A 104 16.34 -1.58 -2.36
C ASN A 104 15.94 -2.40 -3.60
N HIS A 105 15.22 -1.79 -4.54
CA HIS A 105 14.80 -2.46 -5.77
C HIS A 105 15.96 -2.95 -6.67
N HIS A 106 17.13 -2.29 -6.65
CA HIS A 106 18.31 -2.75 -7.36
C HIS A 106 19.09 -3.84 -6.60
N THR A 107 19.19 -3.70 -5.28
CA THR A 107 19.94 -4.61 -4.39
C THR A 107 19.03 -5.18 -3.29
N PRO A 108 18.05 -6.04 -3.63
CA PRO A 108 17.13 -6.59 -2.64
C PRO A 108 17.86 -7.57 -1.70
N LEU A 109 17.38 -7.68 -0.46
CA LEU A 109 17.86 -8.67 0.50
C LEU A 109 17.46 -10.07 0.02
N ASN A 110 18.45 -10.86 -0.40
CA ASN A 110 18.25 -12.24 -0.82
C ASN A 110 18.17 -13.15 0.41
N LEU A 111 17.02 -13.81 0.60
CA LEU A 111 16.78 -14.69 1.73
C LEU A 111 15.78 -15.80 1.35
N PHE A 112 15.51 -16.72 2.28
CA PHE A 112 14.45 -17.72 2.14
C PHE A 112 13.23 -17.29 2.95
N LEU A 113 12.11 -17.02 2.28
CA LEU A 113 10.79 -16.86 2.92
C LEU A 113 9.99 -18.13 2.70
N ASN A 114 9.58 -18.78 3.79
CA ASN A 114 8.79 -20.02 3.74
C ASN A 114 9.37 -21.02 2.73
N GLU A 115 10.66 -21.32 2.87
CA GLU A 115 11.43 -22.26 2.03
C GLU A 115 11.65 -21.85 0.56
N THR A 116 11.16 -20.68 0.15
CA THR A 116 11.38 -20.14 -1.21
C THR A 116 12.38 -19.00 -1.21
N LYS A 117 13.32 -19.03 -2.17
CA LYS A 117 14.28 -17.94 -2.37
C LYS A 117 13.53 -16.68 -2.84
N ALA A 118 13.75 -15.58 -2.13
CA ALA A 118 13.11 -14.30 -2.40
C ALA A 118 14.14 -13.17 -2.37
N GLY A 119 13.99 -12.21 -3.28
CA GLY A 119 14.57 -10.87 -3.12
C GLY A 119 13.57 -9.99 -2.38
N VAL A 120 13.93 -9.45 -1.23
CA VAL A 120 13.02 -8.70 -0.36
C VAL A 120 13.57 -7.32 -0.06
N TYR A 121 12.71 -6.31 -0.10
CA TYR A 121 13.03 -4.99 0.43
C TYR A 121 11.75 -4.30 0.89
N VAL A 122 11.91 -3.26 1.70
CA VAL A 122 10.81 -2.40 2.13
C VAL A 122 10.97 -1.01 1.56
N SER A 123 9.84 -0.37 1.29
CA SER A 123 9.74 0.97 0.72
C SER A 123 9.09 1.93 1.72
N SER A 124 9.26 3.23 1.51
CA SER A 124 8.62 4.25 2.36
C SER A 124 8.07 5.42 1.54
N SER A 125 7.12 6.14 2.11
CA SER A 125 6.51 7.35 1.54
C SER A 125 6.41 8.44 2.61
N PRO A 126 6.52 9.73 2.23
CA PRO A 126 6.92 10.23 0.91
C PRO A 126 8.45 10.15 0.72
N PRO A 127 9.00 10.50 -0.46
CA PRO A 127 10.44 10.44 -0.72
C PRO A 127 11.29 11.19 0.32
N GLU A 128 10.79 12.27 0.90
CA GLU A 128 11.48 13.04 1.93
C GLU A 128 11.68 12.25 3.25
N LEU A 129 10.87 11.21 3.48
CA LEU A 129 11.02 10.26 4.60
C LEU A 129 11.77 8.98 4.20
N CYS A 130 12.43 8.95 3.04
CA CYS A 130 13.29 7.85 2.62
C CYS A 130 14.76 8.19 2.94
N PRO A 131 15.40 7.52 3.91
CA PRO A 131 16.84 7.62 4.12
C PRO A 131 17.65 7.12 2.94
N ASP A 132 18.95 7.43 2.96
CA ASP A 132 19.91 6.95 1.98
C ASP A 132 19.75 5.44 1.71
N GLY A 133 19.54 5.12 0.44
CA GLY A 133 19.34 3.76 -0.07
C GLY A 133 17.91 3.22 0.01
N ARG A 134 16.98 3.82 0.76
CA ARG A 134 15.58 3.37 0.80
C ARG A 134 14.87 3.74 -0.49
N THR A 135 14.23 2.75 -1.14
CA THR A 135 13.36 3.03 -2.30
C THR A 135 12.04 3.64 -1.84
N SER A 136 11.53 4.64 -2.56
CA SER A 136 10.21 5.20 -2.28
C SER A 136 9.10 4.20 -2.63
N ASP A 137 7.93 4.32 -1.98
CA ASP A 137 6.76 3.47 -2.29
C ASP A 137 6.37 3.60 -3.76
N ILE A 138 6.36 4.82 -4.30
CA ILE A 138 5.99 5.05 -5.70
C ILE A 138 6.97 4.41 -6.67
N ASP A 139 8.28 4.57 -6.46
CA ASP A 139 9.28 3.95 -7.32
C ASP A 139 9.21 2.42 -7.24
N SER A 140 8.90 1.87 -6.06
CA SER A 140 8.73 0.44 -5.87
C SER A 140 7.51 -0.10 -6.62
N ILE A 141 6.37 0.60 -6.57
CA ILE A 141 5.17 0.22 -7.35
C ILE A 141 5.47 0.26 -8.84
N LEU A 142 6.17 1.29 -9.32
CA LEU A 142 6.56 1.41 -10.72
C LEU A 142 7.51 0.30 -11.15
N ASP A 143 8.51 -0.03 -10.32
CA ASP A 143 9.43 -1.14 -10.57
C ASP A 143 8.68 -2.48 -10.69
N VAL A 144 7.73 -2.77 -9.78
CA VAL A 144 6.91 -3.98 -9.86
C VAL A 144 6.05 -4.02 -11.14
N ILE A 145 5.46 -2.89 -11.56
CA ILE A 145 4.69 -2.79 -12.81
C ILE A 145 5.59 -3.01 -14.03
N HIS A 146 6.76 -2.39 -14.04
CA HIS A 146 7.71 -2.47 -15.16
C HIS A 146 8.29 -3.86 -15.34
N ASN A 147 8.55 -4.57 -14.24
CA ASN A 147 9.11 -5.91 -14.24
C ASN A 147 8.09 -7.02 -14.52
N ALA A 148 6.77 -6.74 -14.55
CA ALA A 148 5.76 -7.74 -14.87
C ALA A 148 5.80 -8.16 -16.35
N ASP A 149 5.75 -9.47 -16.61
CA ASP A 149 5.84 -10.04 -17.96
C ASP A 149 4.48 -10.55 -18.47
N LYS A 150 3.62 -11.06 -17.57
CA LYS A 150 2.38 -11.74 -17.97
C LYS A 150 1.13 -11.07 -17.45
N PHE A 151 1.11 -10.73 -16.16
CA PHE A 151 -0.06 -10.10 -15.56
C PHE A 151 0.30 -9.16 -14.41
N ILE A 152 -0.60 -8.22 -14.15
CA ILE A 152 -0.61 -7.33 -13.00
C ILE A 152 -2.02 -7.37 -12.40
N TYR A 153 -2.13 -7.89 -11.19
CA TYR A 153 -3.39 -7.96 -10.42
C TYR A 153 -3.29 -7.05 -9.21
N ILE A 154 -4.19 -6.08 -9.09
CA ILE A 154 -4.17 -5.05 -8.04
C ILE A 154 -5.48 -5.06 -7.27
N SER A 155 -5.41 -5.12 -5.94
CA SER A 155 -6.57 -4.89 -5.08
C SER A 155 -6.28 -3.78 -4.10
N VAL A 156 -7.04 -2.69 -4.24
CA VAL A 156 -6.91 -1.47 -3.44
C VAL A 156 -8.30 -0.96 -3.08
N MET A 157 -8.33 -0.18 -2.00
CA MET A 157 -9.55 0.50 -1.58
C MET A 157 -9.91 1.62 -2.57
N ASP A 158 -8.99 2.57 -2.80
CA ASP A 158 -9.19 3.70 -3.70
C ASP A 158 -8.08 3.75 -4.77
N TYR A 159 -8.47 4.06 -6.01
CA TYR A 159 -7.64 4.31 -7.19
C TYR A 159 -8.08 5.63 -7.83
N VAL A 160 -7.34 6.71 -7.59
CA VAL A 160 -7.64 8.03 -8.17
C VAL A 160 -6.34 8.71 -8.59
N PRO A 161 -6.04 8.83 -9.89
CA PRO A 161 -4.78 9.40 -10.40
C PRO A 161 -4.77 10.94 -10.33
N ILE A 162 -5.06 11.49 -9.16
CA ILE A 162 -5.03 12.93 -8.87
C ILE A 162 -4.40 13.18 -7.48
N LEU A 163 -3.98 14.42 -7.25
CA LEU A 163 -3.69 14.97 -5.92
C LEU A 163 -4.97 15.64 -5.39
N GLU A 164 -5.72 14.96 -4.54
CA GLU A 164 -7.01 15.38 -3.99
C GLU A 164 -6.89 16.40 -2.86
N TYR A 165 -5.84 16.31 -2.03
CA TYR A 165 -5.72 17.10 -0.80
C TYR A 165 -4.83 18.33 -0.98
N THR A 166 -4.83 18.87 -2.19
CA THR A 166 -4.19 20.12 -2.58
C THR A 166 -5.21 21.27 -2.57
N ALA A 167 -4.74 22.53 -2.62
CA ALA A 167 -5.65 23.68 -2.73
C ALA A 167 -6.50 23.65 -4.01
N LYS A 168 -5.99 23.01 -5.06
CA LYS A 168 -6.69 22.75 -6.33
C LYS A 168 -6.30 21.35 -6.80
N PRO A 169 -7.26 20.44 -7.06
CA PRO A 169 -6.93 19.10 -7.53
C PRO A 169 -6.03 19.12 -8.77
N GLU A 170 -4.98 18.32 -8.75
CA GLU A 170 -3.99 18.21 -9.85
C GLU A 170 -4.03 16.80 -10.42
N PHE A 171 -3.97 16.67 -11.75
CA PHE A 171 -3.86 15.35 -12.37
C PHE A 171 -2.47 14.75 -12.10
N TRP A 172 -2.44 13.54 -11.57
CA TRP A 172 -1.23 12.83 -11.18
C TRP A 172 -1.25 11.42 -11.77
N PRO A 173 -0.79 11.26 -13.03
CA PRO A 173 -0.99 10.03 -13.79
C PRO A 173 0.09 8.98 -13.57
N VAL A 174 0.94 9.08 -12.55
CA VAL A 174 2.20 8.30 -12.49
C VAL A 174 1.94 6.79 -12.56
N ILE A 175 1.09 6.26 -11.67
CA ILE A 175 0.70 4.84 -11.69
C ILE A 175 -0.17 4.53 -12.91
N ASP A 176 -1.09 5.42 -13.26
CA ASP A 176 -2.03 5.23 -14.37
C ASP A 176 -1.31 5.06 -15.71
N ASN A 177 -0.32 5.91 -15.99
CA ASN A 177 0.54 5.81 -17.16
C ASN A 177 1.31 4.49 -17.18
N ALA A 178 1.86 4.05 -16.06
CA ALA A 178 2.62 2.80 -15.98
C ALA A 178 1.74 1.58 -16.29
N LEU A 179 0.52 1.53 -15.73
CA LEU A 179 -0.45 0.48 -16.00
C LEU A 179 -0.92 0.48 -17.46
N LYS A 180 -1.24 1.65 -18.00
CA LYS A 180 -1.65 1.79 -19.40
C LYS A 180 -0.53 1.35 -20.36
N SER A 181 0.71 1.74 -20.07
CA SER A 181 1.88 1.33 -20.85
C SER A 181 2.12 -0.19 -20.76
N ALA A 182 1.98 -0.80 -19.57
CA ALA A 182 2.09 -2.25 -19.40
C ALA A 182 1.05 -3.01 -20.26
N ALA A 183 -0.20 -2.55 -20.25
CA ALA A 183 -1.27 -3.18 -21.03
C ALA A 183 -1.13 -2.96 -22.54
N ILE A 184 -0.81 -1.74 -22.98
CA ILE A 184 -0.76 -1.37 -24.40
C ILE A 184 0.55 -1.84 -25.04
N ASP A 185 1.69 -1.54 -24.45
CA ASP A 185 2.98 -1.73 -25.11
C ASP A 185 3.49 -3.16 -24.93
N ARG A 186 3.29 -3.73 -23.74
CA ARG A 186 3.82 -5.04 -23.36
C ARG A 186 2.78 -6.16 -23.37
N LYS A 187 1.49 -5.83 -23.56
CA LYS A 187 0.36 -6.79 -23.55
C LYS A 187 0.26 -7.59 -22.24
N VAL A 188 0.70 -6.99 -21.14
CA VAL A 188 0.55 -7.56 -19.79
C VAL A 188 -0.93 -7.50 -19.41
N GLU A 189 -1.50 -8.63 -18.97
CA GLU A 189 -2.88 -8.68 -18.52
C GLU A 189 -3.08 -7.82 -17.26
N LEU A 190 -4.04 -6.90 -17.27
CA LEU A 190 -4.33 -6.05 -16.13
C LEU A 190 -5.68 -6.40 -15.51
N ARG A 191 -5.69 -6.66 -14.19
CA ARG A 191 -6.93 -6.79 -13.40
C ARG A 191 -6.90 -5.87 -12.20
N LEU A 192 -7.89 -4.97 -12.11
CA LEU A 192 -8.09 -4.07 -10.98
C LEU A 192 -9.33 -4.48 -10.20
N LEU A 193 -9.16 -4.79 -8.92
CA LEU A 193 -10.24 -5.11 -7.98
C LEU A 193 -10.36 -4.02 -6.92
N ILE A 194 -11.27 -3.07 -7.16
CA ILE A 194 -11.39 -1.84 -6.38
C ILE A 194 -12.53 -1.95 -5.36
N SER A 195 -12.34 -1.44 -4.14
CA SER A 195 -13.40 -1.49 -3.15
C SER A 195 -14.57 -0.58 -3.52
N PHE A 196 -15.80 -1.09 -3.40
CA PHE A 196 -17.02 -0.30 -3.56
C PHE A 196 -17.84 -0.30 -2.27
N TRP A 197 -18.01 0.88 -1.70
CA TRP A 197 -18.61 1.07 -0.38
C TRP A 197 -19.22 2.48 -0.27
N ASN A 198 -19.90 2.79 0.85
CA ASN A 198 -20.67 4.03 0.99
C ASN A 198 -19.85 5.34 0.94
N HIS A 199 -18.52 5.25 0.99
CA HIS A 199 -17.63 6.42 0.91
C HIS A 199 -16.80 6.44 -0.38
N THR A 200 -17.05 5.52 -1.33
CA THR A 200 -16.42 5.55 -2.66
C THR A 200 -16.74 6.87 -3.35
N SER A 201 -15.70 7.56 -3.83
CA SER A 201 -15.85 8.81 -4.56
C SER A 201 -16.56 8.55 -5.90
N PRO A 202 -17.62 9.30 -6.26
CA PRO A 202 -18.23 9.18 -7.58
C PRO A 202 -17.29 9.53 -8.73
N ALA A 203 -16.17 10.23 -8.47
CA ALA A 203 -15.19 10.59 -9.49
C ALA A 203 -14.29 9.41 -9.90
N GLU A 204 -13.99 8.51 -8.95
CA GLU A 204 -13.14 7.33 -9.14
C GLU A 204 -13.57 6.48 -10.33
N LYS A 205 -14.89 6.29 -10.49
CA LYS A 205 -15.47 5.50 -11.60
C LYS A 205 -15.06 6.02 -12.98
N TYR A 206 -14.81 7.32 -13.15
CA TYR A 206 -14.44 7.87 -14.46
C TYR A 206 -13.01 7.47 -14.84
N PHE A 207 -12.09 7.47 -13.87
CA PHE A 207 -10.71 7.03 -14.08
C PHE A 207 -10.64 5.53 -14.32
N LEU A 208 -11.37 4.76 -13.51
CA LEU A 208 -11.47 3.31 -13.67
C LEU A 208 -12.11 2.90 -14.99
N LYS A 209 -13.14 3.62 -15.45
CA LYS A 209 -13.72 3.41 -16.79
C LYS A 209 -12.71 3.71 -17.89
N SER A 210 -11.96 4.82 -17.77
CA SER A 210 -10.94 5.19 -18.76
C SER A 210 -9.88 4.10 -18.97
N ILE A 211 -9.43 3.43 -17.91
CA ILE A 211 -8.47 2.33 -18.05
C ILE A 211 -9.16 1.03 -18.51
N ALA A 212 -10.38 0.75 -18.06
CA ALA A 212 -11.15 -0.42 -18.49
C ALA A 212 -11.45 -0.41 -20.00
N ASP A 213 -11.75 0.76 -20.58
CA ASP A 213 -12.05 0.95 -21.99
C ASP A 213 -10.83 0.68 -22.92
N LEU A 214 -9.63 0.47 -22.37
CA LEU A 214 -8.47 0.01 -23.14
C LEU A 214 -8.56 -1.46 -23.56
N SER A 215 -9.41 -2.24 -22.90
CA SER A 215 -9.56 -3.67 -23.19
C SER A 215 -10.02 -3.89 -24.63
N GLY A 216 -9.26 -4.67 -25.39
CA GLY A 216 -9.55 -4.92 -26.80
C GLY A 216 -9.28 -3.75 -27.75
N LEU A 217 -8.76 -2.61 -27.28
CA LEU A 217 -8.40 -1.46 -28.13
C LEU A 217 -7.41 -1.85 -29.23
N PHE A 218 -6.45 -2.71 -28.89
CA PHE A 218 -5.55 -3.36 -29.84
C PHE A 218 -5.52 -4.86 -29.57
N LYS A 219 -5.17 -5.67 -30.58
CA LYS A 219 -5.00 -7.12 -30.43
C LYS A 219 -4.06 -7.42 -29.25
N GLY A 220 -4.52 -8.27 -28.33
CA GLY A 220 -3.77 -8.70 -27.15
C GLY A 220 -3.84 -7.78 -25.94
N VAL A 221 -4.48 -6.60 -26.02
CA VAL A 221 -4.68 -5.74 -24.85
C VAL A 221 -5.84 -6.29 -24.01
N SER A 222 -5.55 -6.70 -22.78
CA SER A 222 -6.54 -7.25 -21.84
C SER A 222 -6.50 -6.46 -20.54
N VAL A 223 -7.54 -5.65 -20.33
CA VAL A 223 -7.76 -4.91 -19.09
C VAL A 223 -9.14 -5.26 -18.55
N THR A 224 -9.23 -5.59 -17.28
CA THR A 224 -10.51 -5.79 -16.61
C THR A 224 -10.52 -5.04 -15.29
N VAL A 225 -11.60 -4.29 -15.05
CA VAL A 225 -11.82 -3.58 -13.79
C VAL A 225 -13.11 -4.07 -13.16
N ARG A 226 -13.04 -4.43 -11.89
CA ARG A 226 -14.19 -4.85 -11.10
C ARG A 226 -14.22 -4.12 -9.78
N PHE A 227 -15.43 -3.82 -9.32
CA PHE A 227 -15.68 -3.44 -7.95
C PHE A 227 -15.78 -4.67 -7.06
N PHE A 228 -15.45 -4.52 -5.78
CA PHE A 228 -15.60 -5.52 -4.74
C PHE A 228 -16.41 -4.95 -3.58
N VAL A 229 -17.51 -5.61 -3.22
CA VAL A 229 -18.38 -5.17 -2.13
C VAL A 229 -18.27 -6.15 -0.97
N VAL A 230 -17.91 -5.66 0.22
CA VAL A 230 -17.91 -6.53 1.40
C VAL A 230 -19.37 -6.82 1.81
N PRO A 231 -19.81 -8.10 1.83
CA PRO A 231 -21.18 -8.44 2.17
C PRO A 231 -21.51 -7.98 3.58
N SER A 232 -22.74 -7.50 3.80
CA SER A 232 -23.11 -6.87 5.07
C SER A 232 -24.55 -7.12 5.45
N THR A 233 -24.79 -7.43 6.72
CA THR A 233 -26.14 -7.44 7.30
C THR A 233 -26.65 -6.01 7.51
N ALA A 234 -27.96 -5.85 7.77
CA ALA A 234 -28.55 -4.56 8.09
C ALA A 234 -27.95 -3.92 9.36
N ALA A 235 -27.54 -4.74 10.33
CA ALA A 235 -26.87 -4.26 11.54
C ALA A 235 -25.44 -3.79 11.23
N GLN A 236 -24.69 -4.56 10.46
CA GLN A 236 -23.30 -4.23 10.08
C GLN A 236 -23.20 -2.93 9.27
N ARG A 237 -24.18 -2.65 8.39
CA ARG A 237 -24.23 -1.40 7.62
C ARG A 237 -24.37 -0.13 8.47
N LYS A 238 -24.77 -0.24 9.73
CA LYS A 238 -24.87 0.91 10.65
C LYS A 238 -23.53 1.27 11.28
N ILE A 239 -22.51 0.40 11.15
CA ILE A 239 -21.18 0.66 11.68
C ILE A 239 -20.46 1.59 10.70
N SER A 240 -20.15 2.81 11.16
CA SER A 240 -19.45 3.81 10.34
C SER A 240 -18.03 3.37 9.99
N HIS A 241 -17.62 3.61 8.75
CA HIS A 241 -16.32 3.23 8.20
C HIS A 241 -15.98 1.74 8.33
N ALA A 242 -17.00 0.88 8.25
CA ALA A 242 -16.85 -0.58 8.23
C ALA A 242 -17.22 -1.16 6.87
N ARG A 243 -17.07 -2.48 6.72
CA ARG A 243 -17.54 -3.25 5.57
C ARG A 243 -16.96 -2.75 4.25
N VAL A 244 -15.65 -2.58 4.26
CA VAL A 244 -14.85 -2.12 3.13
C VAL A 244 -13.71 -3.10 2.89
N ASN A 245 -13.35 -3.30 1.62
CA ASN A 245 -12.12 -4.01 1.28
C ASN A 245 -10.98 -2.99 1.36
N HIS A 246 -10.24 -3.02 2.46
CA HIS A 246 -9.29 -1.99 2.81
C HIS A 246 -7.84 -2.38 2.53
N ASN A 247 -7.60 -3.55 1.92
CA ASN A 247 -6.27 -3.96 1.50
C ASN A 247 -5.66 -3.02 0.43
N LYS A 248 -4.33 -3.01 0.33
CA LYS A 248 -3.58 -2.35 -0.74
C LYS A 248 -2.41 -3.25 -1.15
N TYR A 249 -2.63 -4.06 -2.19
CA TYR A 249 -1.61 -4.97 -2.68
C TYR A 249 -1.64 -5.10 -4.20
N MET A 250 -0.51 -5.53 -4.73
CA MET A 250 -0.34 -5.88 -6.13
C MET A 250 0.41 -7.21 -6.22
N VAL A 251 0.03 -8.06 -7.15
CA VAL A 251 0.72 -9.30 -7.46
C VAL A 251 0.90 -9.42 -8.97
N THR A 252 2.10 -9.77 -9.38
CA THR A 252 2.48 -9.98 -10.77
C THR A 252 2.93 -11.43 -10.95
N ASP A 253 3.32 -11.78 -12.16
CA ASP A 253 3.86 -13.10 -12.46
C ASP A 253 5.29 -13.35 -11.93
N ASN A 254 5.88 -12.39 -11.22
CA ASN A 254 7.19 -12.55 -10.59
C ASN A 254 7.35 -11.83 -9.24
N THR A 255 6.40 -11.01 -8.81
CA THR A 255 6.57 -10.16 -7.62
C THR A 255 5.26 -9.99 -6.84
N ALA A 256 5.36 -9.88 -5.52
CA ALA A 256 4.27 -9.47 -4.64
C ALA A 256 4.64 -8.17 -3.92
N TYR A 257 3.69 -7.24 -3.87
CA TYR A 257 3.73 -5.97 -3.16
C TYR A 257 2.57 -5.90 -2.17
N ILE A 258 2.84 -5.62 -0.91
CA ILE A 258 1.83 -5.36 0.13
C ILE A 258 2.18 -4.02 0.77
N GLY A 259 1.23 -3.09 0.86
CA GLY A 259 1.48 -1.78 1.44
C GLY A 259 0.32 -1.18 2.21
N THR A 260 0.51 0.06 2.65
CA THR A 260 -0.45 0.81 3.47
C THR A 260 -1.22 1.88 2.70
N SER A 261 -0.74 2.25 1.52
CA SER A 261 -1.13 3.45 0.79
C SER A 261 -2.24 3.17 -0.22
N ASN A 262 -3.32 3.96 -0.18
CA ASN A 262 -4.29 4.00 -1.28
C ASN A 262 -3.62 4.49 -2.55
N TRP A 263 -4.16 4.10 -3.72
CA TRP A 263 -3.56 4.45 -5.01
C TRP A 263 -4.09 5.80 -5.48
N VAL A 264 -3.81 6.82 -4.65
CA VAL A 264 -4.15 8.22 -4.84
C VAL A 264 -2.87 9.04 -4.65
N GLY A 265 -2.65 10.08 -5.46
CA GLY A 265 -1.34 10.73 -5.55
C GLY A 265 -0.82 11.33 -4.24
N ASP A 266 -1.70 11.82 -3.36
CA ASP A 266 -1.31 12.36 -2.05
C ASP A 266 -0.67 11.30 -1.13
N TYR A 267 -0.99 10.03 -1.34
CA TYR A 267 -0.45 8.94 -0.52
C TYR A 267 1.03 8.67 -0.79
N PHE A 268 1.52 9.08 -1.96
CA PHE A 268 2.90 8.89 -2.40
C PHE A 268 3.75 10.15 -2.33
N THR A 269 3.12 11.32 -2.17
CA THR A 269 3.79 12.62 -2.22
C THR A 269 3.80 13.36 -0.90
N ARG A 270 2.85 13.08 0.01
CA ARG A 270 2.70 13.84 1.26
C ARG A 270 2.31 13.01 2.49
N THR A 271 2.07 11.72 2.31
CA THR A 271 1.50 10.86 3.35
C THR A 271 2.50 9.79 3.75
N GLY A 272 2.63 9.55 5.06
CA GLY A 272 3.52 8.52 5.59
C GLY A 272 3.03 7.14 5.19
N GLY A 273 3.86 6.36 4.50
CA GLY A 273 3.50 5.03 3.98
C GLY A 273 4.64 4.03 4.04
N VAL A 274 4.31 2.75 3.96
CA VAL A 274 5.26 1.65 3.85
C VAL A 274 4.71 0.57 2.93
N GLY A 275 5.61 0.01 2.13
CA GLY A 275 5.41 -1.19 1.34
C GLY A 275 6.47 -2.26 1.64
N ILE A 276 6.12 -3.51 1.39
CA ILE A 276 7.07 -4.63 1.35
C ILE A 276 6.94 -5.33 0.01
N ILE A 277 8.09 -5.55 -0.61
CA ILE A 277 8.23 -6.15 -1.93
C ILE A 277 8.97 -7.48 -1.77
N THR A 278 8.41 -8.52 -2.37
CA THR A 278 9.00 -9.85 -2.45
C THR A 278 9.03 -10.31 -3.90
N ALA A 279 10.21 -10.24 -4.50
CA ALA A 279 10.48 -10.66 -5.87
C ALA A 279 10.92 -12.13 -5.92
N GLY A 280 10.53 -12.80 -7.00
CA GLY A 280 10.77 -14.21 -7.27
C GLY A 280 9.49 -15.06 -7.22
N ASN A 281 9.60 -16.30 -7.70
CA ASN A 281 8.52 -17.29 -7.62
C ASN A 281 8.41 -17.85 -6.20
N THR A 282 7.90 -17.03 -5.28
CA THR A 282 7.83 -17.33 -3.85
C THR A 282 6.47 -17.88 -3.43
N THR A 283 6.43 -18.62 -2.33
CA THR A 283 5.18 -19.07 -1.71
C THR A 283 4.26 -17.89 -1.39
N LEU A 284 4.83 -16.78 -0.92
CA LEU A 284 4.06 -15.57 -0.60
C LEU A 284 3.39 -14.97 -1.83
N ARG A 285 4.10 -14.88 -2.96
CA ARG A 285 3.53 -14.37 -4.21
C ARG A 285 2.39 -15.26 -4.70
N VAL A 286 2.52 -16.58 -4.61
CA VAL A 286 1.45 -17.53 -4.97
C VAL A 286 0.25 -17.38 -4.02
N GLN A 287 0.48 -17.22 -2.72
CA GLN A 287 -0.59 -16.97 -1.74
C GLN A 287 -1.35 -15.68 -2.05
N LEU A 288 -0.64 -14.61 -2.40
CA LEU A 288 -1.25 -13.31 -2.70
C LEU A 288 -2.09 -13.37 -3.98
N GLU A 289 -1.61 -14.08 -5.01
CA GLU A 289 -2.39 -14.36 -6.23
C GLU A 289 -3.64 -15.18 -5.92
N ASN A 290 -3.54 -16.23 -5.09
CA ASN A 290 -4.70 -17.04 -4.70
C ASN A 290 -5.75 -16.20 -3.94
N ILE A 291 -5.32 -15.27 -3.09
CA ILE A 291 -6.23 -14.33 -2.41
C ILE A 291 -6.94 -13.44 -3.43
N PHE A 292 -6.20 -12.89 -4.39
CA PHE A 292 -6.76 -12.07 -5.46
C PHE A 292 -7.80 -12.85 -6.26
N LEU A 293 -7.44 -14.03 -6.75
CA LEU A 293 -8.32 -14.85 -7.59
C LEU A 293 -9.55 -15.34 -6.82
N ARG A 294 -9.44 -15.63 -5.52
CA ARG A 294 -10.60 -15.94 -4.68
C ARG A 294 -11.59 -14.78 -4.66
N ASP A 295 -11.10 -13.56 -4.41
CA ASP A 295 -11.95 -12.37 -4.28
C ASP A 295 -12.51 -11.96 -5.66
N TRP A 296 -11.68 -12.04 -6.71
CA TRP A 296 -12.03 -11.76 -8.11
C TRP A 296 -13.13 -12.67 -8.65
N ASN A 297 -13.09 -13.97 -8.32
CA ASN A 297 -14.07 -14.94 -8.80
C ASN A 297 -15.28 -15.09 -7.87
N SER A 298 -15.36 -14.31 -6.79
CA SER A 298 -16.49 -14.34 -5.87
C SER A 298 -17.73 -13.64 -6.44
N GLU A 299 -18.91 -13.96 -5.90
CA GLU A 299 -20.18 -13.27 -6.19
C GLU A 299 -20.20 -11.80 -5.74
N PHE A 300 -19.19 -11.38 -4.96
CA PHE A 300 -19.04 -10.03 -4.42
C PHE A 300 -18.20 -9.12 -5.32
N SER A 301 -17.69 -9.66 -6.44
CA SER A 301 -16.96 -8.90 -7.45
C SER A 301 -17.85 -8.57 -8.64
N TYR A 302 -17.99 -7.29 -8.98
CA TYR A 302 -18.91 -6.80 -10.02
C TYR A 302 -18.15 -6.06 -11.11
N PRO A 303 -18.41 -6.31 -12.40
CA PRO A 303 -17.90 -5.47 -13.49
C PRO A 303 -18.27 -4.00 -13.28
N ILE A 304 -17.33 -3.08 -13.52
CA ILE A 304 -17.55 -1.64 -13.36
C ILE A 304 -18.68 -1.08 -14.24
N PHE A 305 -18.99 -1.74 -15.36
CA PHE A 305 -20.04 -1.31 -16.28
C PHE A 305 -21.46 -1.69 -15.83
N LEU A 306 -21.60 -2.47 -14.76
CA LEU A 306 -22.89 -2.94 -14.21
C LEU A 306 -23.30 -2.20 -12.93
N THR A 307 -22.54 -1.19 -12.52
CA THR A 307 -22.70 -0.39 -11.29
C THR A 307 -22.81 1.09 -11.62
#